data_AF-A0AAN8IZ36-F1
#
_entry.id   AF-A0AAN8IZ36-F1
#
_cell.length_a   1.000
_cell.length_b   1.000
_cell.length_c   1.000
_cell.angle_alpha   90.00
_cell.angle_beta   90.00
_cell.angle_gamma   90.00
#
_symmetry.space_group_name_H-M   'P 1'
#
loop_
_entity.id
_entity.type
_entity.pdbx_description
1 polymer ?
#
loop_
_entity_poly.entity_id
_entity_poly.type
_entity_poly.pdbx_seq_one_letter_code
_entity_poly.pdbx_strand_id
1 'polypeptide(L)'
;FRVLKQKRMYENQKGQLDQQAFNVDQSNFAIQGMKDTQITVAAMKTGLKTMQKEYRKINIDKIEDLQDQMEDMLDMNNEIQEAMSRQYDTPDIDEADLEAELAMLGDELDLGETDTNYLDEALSAPGVPASKPTSSKVADGLEVDEFGLPKIPA
;
A
#
# COMPACT_ATOMS: atom_id res chain seq x y z
N PHE A 1 -13.06 -70.38 -58.36
CA PHE A 1 -12.52 -69.28 -59.20
C PHE A 1 -13.33 -67.97 -59.11
N ARG A 2 -14.66 -67.96 -59.29
CA ARG A 2 -15.48 -66.72 -59.24
C ARG A 2 -15.40 -65.94 -57.92
N VAL A 3 -15.47 -66.66 -56.79
CA VAL A 3 -15.40 -66.07 -55.44
C VAL A 3 -14.05 -65.41 -55.17
N LEU A 4 -12.94 -66.02 -55.60
CA LEU A 4 -11.59 -65.43 -55.49
C LEU A 4 -11.44 -64.13 -56.30
N LYS A 5 -12.06 -64.06 -57.50
CA LYS A 5 -12.04 -62.85 -58.33
C LYS A 5 -12.85 -61.71 -57.69
N GLN A 6 -14.00 -62.03 -57.10
CA GLN A 6 -14.77 -61.05 -56.32
C GLN A 6 -14.02 -60.59 -55.08
N LYS A 7 -13.42 -61.52 -54.31
CA LYS A 7 -12.60 -61.17 -53.14
C LYS A 7 -11.47 -60.20 -53.51
N ARG A 8 -10.71 -60.50 -54.57
CA ARG A 8 -9.62 -59.63 -55.04
C ARG A 8 -10.12 -58.24 -55.50
N MET A 9 -11.30 -58.17 -56.10
CA MET A 9 -11.92 -56.89 -56.49
C MET A 9 -12.28 -56.05 -55.27
N TYR A 10 -12.92 -56.65 -54.26
CA TYR A 10 -13.27 -55.96 -53.01
C TYR A 10 -12.04 -55.58 -52.18
N GLU A 11 -11.00 -56.42 -52.14
CA GLU A 11 -9.72 -56.07 -51.49
C GLU A 11 -9.07 -54.86 -52.16
N ASN A 12 -9.13 -54.75 -53.49
CA ASN A 12 -8.60 -53.59 -54.20
C ASN A 12 -9.42 -52.33 -53.93
N GLN A 13 -10.76 -52.43 -53.94
CA GLN A 13 -11.64 -51.32 -53.58
C GLN A 13 -11.43 -50.85 -52.14
N LYS A 14 -11.27 -51.80 -51.21
CA LYS A 14 -10.93 -51.51 -49.82
C LYS A 14 -9.59 -50.75 -49.72
N GLY A 15 -8.56 -51.19 -50.42
CA GLY A 15 -7.27 -50.50 -50.44
C GLY A 15 -7.37 -49.06 -50.97
N GLN A 16 -8.19 -48.82 -51.99
CA GLN A 16 -8.44 -47.47 -52.51
C GLN A 16 -9.17 -46.58 -51.49
N LEU A 17 -10.19 -47.12 -50.81
CA LEU A 17 -10.93 -46.41 -49.77
C LEU A 17 -10.04 -46.13 -48.54
N ASP A 18 -9.21 -47.09 -48.12
CA ASP A 18 -8.29 -46.92 -47.00
C ASP A 18 -7.26 -45.80 -47.31
N GLN A 19 -6.74 -45.74 -48.55
CA GLN A 19 -5.86 -44.63 -48.99
C GLN A 19 -6.60 -43.29 -49.03
N GLN A 20 -7.85 -43.28 -49.48
CA GLN A 20 -8.68 -42.06 -49.49
C GLN A 20 -8.93 -41.56 -48.07
N ALA A 21 -9.29 -42.46 -47.14
CA ALA A 21 -9.48 -42.14 -45.73
C ALA A 21 -8.21 -41.54 -45.12
N PHE A 22 -7.04 -42.14 -45.39
CA PHE A 22 -5.76 -41.61 -44.91
C PHE A 22 -5.50 -40.19 -45.41
N ASN A 23 -5.75 -39.90 -46.69
CA ASN A 23 -5.56 -38.56 -47.25
C ASN A 23 -6.54 -37.54 -46.63
N VAL A 24 -7.76 -37.95 -46.31
CA VAL A 24 -8.75 -37.13 -45.62
C VAL A 24 -8.32 -36.85 -44.18
N ASP A 25 -7.84 -37.85 -43.46
CA ASP A 25 -7.39 -37.70 -42.08
C ASP A 25 -6.18 -36.77 -41.97
N GLN A 26 -5.22 -36.89 -42.89
CA GLN A 26 -4.10 -35.95 -42.99
C GLN A 26 -4.58 -34.51 -43.23
N SER A 27 -5.57 -34.33 -44.10
CA SER A 27 -6.16 -33.01 -44.37
C SER A 27 -6.93 -32.47 -43.16
N ASN A 28 -7.65 -33.33 -42.43
CA ASN A 28 -8.34 -32.95 -41.19
C ASN A 28 -7.38 -32.51 -40.10
N PHE A 29 -6.24 -33.19 -39.95
CA PHE A 29 -5.21 -32.79 -39.00
C PHE A 29 -4.67 -31.37 -39.32
N ALA A 30 -4.40 -31.10 -40.60
CA ALA A 30 -4.00 -29.77 -41.04
C ALA A 30 -5.09 -28.70 -40.77
N ILE A 31 -6.36 -29.02 -41.05
CA ILE A 31 -7.50 -28.13 -40.77
C ILE A 31 -7.61 -27.85 -39.27
N GLN A 32 -7.40 -28.86 -38.42
CA GLN A 32 -7.46 -28.68 -36.97
C GLN A 32 -6.36 -27.74 -36.49
N GLY A 33 -5.11 -27.91 -36.94
CA GLY A 33 -4.02 -26.98 -36.63
C GLY A 33 -4.28 -25.56 -37.12
N MET A 34 -4.92 -25.41 -38.29
CA MET A 34 -5.35 -24.10 -38.79
C MET A 34 -6.44 -23.46 -37.91
N LYS A 35 -7.41 -24.24 -37.42
CA LYS A 35 -8.44 -23.75 -36.49
C LYS A 35 -7.85 -23.29 -35.17
N ASP A 36 -6.92 -24.06 -34.61
CA ASP A 36 -6.25 -23.69 -33.35
C ASP A 36 -5.48 -22.38 -33.53
N THR A 37 -4.75 -22.25 -34.65
CA THR A 37 -4.06 -21.00 -35.01
C THR A 37 -5.05 -19.83 -35.16
N GLN A 38 -6.20 -20.06 -35.79
CA GLN A 38 -7.26 -19.03 -35.93
C GLN A 38 -7.77 -18.56 -34.57
N ILE A 39 -7.99 -19.48 -33.62
CA ILE A 39 -8.42 -19.15 -32.25
C ILE A 39 -7.35 -18.32 -31.55
N THR A 40 -6.07 -18.71 -31.65
CA THR A 40 -4.96 -17.93 -31.08
C THR A 40 -4.91 -16.51 -31.65
N VAL A 41 -5.03 -16.36 -32.97
CA VAL A 41 -5.04 -15.03 -33.62
C VAL A 41 -6.24 -14.20 -33.18
N ALA A 42 -7.43 -14.81 -33.05
CA ALA A 42 -8.61 -14.12 -32.55
C ALA A 42 -8.45 -13.65 -31.08
N ALA A 43 -7.85 -14.50 -30.24
CA ALA A 43 -7.51 -14.15 -28.87
C ALA A 43 -6.49 -12.99 -28.82
N MET A 44 -5.43 -13.04 -29.62
CA MET A 44 -4.44 -11.96 -29.74
C MET A 44 -5.08 -10.64 -30.18
N LYS A 45 -5.97 -10.67 -31.18
CA LYS A 45 -6.70 -9.47 -31.64
C LYS A 45 -7.57 -8.87 -30.55
N THR A 46 -8.18 -9.73 -29.72
CA THR A 46 -8.98 -9.29 -28.57
C THR A 46 -8.10 -8.69 -27.49
N GLY A 47 -6.98 -9.36 -27.15
CA GLY A 47 -5.98 -8.85 -26.22
C GLY A 47 -5.44 -7.48 -26.64
N LEU A 48 -5.14 -7.28 -27.92
CA LEU A 48 -4.68 -6.00 -28.45
C LEU A 48 -5.73 -4.88 -28.29
N LYS A 49 -7.01 -5.17 -28.54
CA LYS A 49 -8.10 -4.19 -28.31
C LYS A 49 -8.21 -3.80 -26.84
N THR A 50 -8.11 -4.78 -25.94
CA THR A 50 -8.11 -4.52 -24.49
C THR A 50 -6.89 -3.71 -24.09
N MET A 51 -5.69 -4.08 -24.57
CA MET A 51 -4.46 -3.34 -24.33
C MET A 51 -4.57 -1.88 -24.79
N GLN A 52 -5.10 -1.62 -25.99
CA GLN A 52 -5.35 -0.26 -26.47
C GLN A 52 -6.38 0.51 -25.62
N LYS A 53 -7.37 -0.18 -25.06
CA LYS A 53 -8.36 0.44 -24.17
C LYS A 53 -7.73 0.81 -22.83
N GLU A 54 -6.95 -0.07 -22.22
CA GLU A 54 -6.24 0.21 -20.97
C GLU A 54 -5.16 1.27 -21.17
N TYR A 55 -4.44 1.24 -22.29
CA TYR A 55 -3.44 2.27 -22.64
C TYR A 55 -4.06 3.67 -22.71
N ARG A 56 -5.31 3.79 -23.19
CA ARG A 56 -6.06 5.07 -23.17
C ARG A 56 -6.49 5.52 -21.78
N LYS A 57 -6.53 4.64 -20.78
CA LYS A 57 -6.83 5.02 -19.39
C LYS A 57 -5.59 5.46 -18.62
N ILE A 58 -4.40 5.12 -19.12
CA ILE A 58 -3.14 5.62 -18.58
C ILE A 58 -3.04 7.08 -19.04
N ASN A 59 -3.36 8.00 -18.14
CA ASN A 59 -3.11 9.41 -18.35
C ASN A 59 -1.66 9.69 -17.96
N ILE A 60 -0.85 10.17 -18.91
CA ILE A 60 0.57 10.50 -18.69
C ILE A 60 0.69 11.59 -17.62
N ASP A 61 -0.23 12.56 -17.60
CA ASP A 61 -0.29 13.58 -16.56
C ASP A 61 -0.38 12.98 -15.15
N LYS A 62 -1.10 11.85 -14.99
CA LYS A 62 -1.16 11.13 -13.71
C LYS A 62 0.09 10.34 -13.39
N ILE A 63 0.92 10.03 -14.39
CA ILE A 63 2.23 9.41 -14.15
C ILE A 63 3.19 10.47 -13.62
N GLU A 64 3.17 11.69 -14.17
CA GLU A 64 3.91 12.83 -13.63
C GLU A 64 3.49 13.12 -12.18
N ASP A 65 2.18 13.24 -11.91
CA ASP A 65 1.67 13.42 -10.54
C ASP A 65 2.12 12.31 -9.57
N LEU A 66 2.22 11.06 -10.05
CA LEU A 66 2.58 9.90 -9.23
C LEU A 66 4.10 9.82 -9.03
N GLN A 67 4.87 10.28 -10.00
CA GLN A 67 6.31 10.44 -9.87
C GLN A 67 6.65 11.55 -8.87
N ASP A 68 5.97 12.70 -8.96
CA ASP A 68 6.09 13.81 -8.02
C ASP A 68 5.72 13.37 -6.60
N GLN A 69 4.60 12.64 -6.42
CA GLN A 69 4.24 12.06 -5.12
C GLN A 69 5.25 11.04 -4.59
N MET A 70 5.93 10.30 -5.48
CA MET A 70 7.00 9.39 -5.07
C MET A 70 8.24 10.14 -4.61
N GLU A 71 8.59 11.24 -5.29
CA GLU A 71 9.68 12.13 -4.89
C GLU A 71 9.38 12.77 -3.53
N ASP A 72 8.19 13.34 -3.36
CA ASP A 72 7.71 13.89 -2.08
C ASP A 72 7.78 12.85 -0.94
N MET A 73 7.45 11.59 -1.22
CA MET A 73 7.46 10.52 -0.21
C MET A 73 8.87 10.05 0.14
N LEU A 74 9.79 10.05 -0.83
CA LEU A 74 11.22 9.80 -0.58
C LEU A 74 11.84 10.93 0.22
N ASP A 75 11.51 12.18 -0.08
CA ASP A 75 11.98 13.34 0.67
C ASP A 75 11.44 13.34 2.10
N MET A 76 10.16 13.03 2.29
CA MET A 76 9.58 12.84 3.62
C MET A 76 10.26 11.68 4.38
N ASN A 77 10.63 10.59 3.69
CA ASN A 77 11.37 9.51 4.33
C ASN A 77 12.77 9.96 4.78
N ASN A 78 13.47 10.74 3.95
CA ASN A 78 14.76 11.32 4.30
C ASN A 78 14.63 12.30 5.47
N GLU A 79 13.60 13.15 5.49
CA GLU A 79 13.34 14.07 6.59
C GLU A 79 12.97 13.33 7.89
N ILE A 80 12.20 12.24 7.82
CA ILE A 80 11.93 11.37 8.97
C ILE A 80 13.23 10.73 9.47
N GLN A 81 14.07 10.21 8.57
CA GLN A 81 15.36 9.64 8.95
C GLN A 81 16.27 10.69 9.57
N GLU A 82 16.31 11.91 9.03
CA GLU A 82 17.10 13.01 9.58
C GLU A 82 16.54 13.45 10.93
N ALA A 83 15.23 13.59 11.10
CA ALA A 83 14.59 13.95 12.36
C ALA A 83 14.76 12.87 13.44
N MET A 84 14.75 11.59 13.06
CA MET A 84 15.06 10.46 13.96
C MET A 84 16.56 10.34 14.24
N SER A 85 17.41 10.74 13.28
CA SER A 85 18.86 10.79 13.41
C SER A 85 19.36 12.07 14.07
N ARG A 86 18.49 13.07 14.32
CA ARG A 86 18.70 14.08 15.36
C ARG A 86 18.64 13.36 16.70
N GLN A 87 19.65 12.54 16.97
CA GLN A 87 20.20 12.49 18.30
C GLN A 87 20.53 13.93 18.63
N TYR A 88 19.81 14.49 19.61
CA TYR A 88 20.38 15.56 20.39
C TYR A 88 21.73 15.02 20.85
N ASP A 89 22.80 15.56 20.26
CA ASP A 89 24.14 15.35 20.75
C ASP A 89 24.14 15.97 22.14
N THR A 90 23.68 15.20 23.14
CA THR A 90 23.96 15.52 24.53
C THR A 90 25.47 15.55 24.58
N PRO A 91 26.08 16.70 24.94
CA PRO A 91 27.51 16.73 25.20
C PRO A 91 27.88 15.53 26.08
N ASP A 92 29.11 15.02 25.97
CA ASP A 92 29.63 14.09 26.97
C ASP A 92 29.63 14.86 28.32
N ILE A 93 28.52 14.78 29.04
CA ILE A 93 28.31 15.39 30.34
C ILE A 93 28.94 14.41 31.32
N ASP A 94 29.91 14.88 32.09
CA ASP A 94 30.46 14.09 33.18
C ASP A 94 29.40 13.96 34.27
N GLU A 95 28.76 12.78 34.34
CA GLU A 95 27.73 12.47 35.32
C GLU A 95 28.22 12.62 36.76
N ALA A 96 29.54 12.46 37.00
CA ALA A 96 30.12 12.66 38.32
C ALA A 96 30.24 14.15 38.69
N ASP A 97 30.53 15.02 37.72
CA ASP A 97 30.56 16.47 37.91
C ASP A 97 29.15 17.02 38.15
N LEU A 98 28.18 16.54 37.36
CA LEU A 98 26.78 16.89 37.52
C LEU A 98 26.22 16.44 38.88
N GLU A 99 26.55 15.23 39.33
CA GLU A 99 26.12 14.75 40.66
C GLU A 99 26.74 15.57 41.79
N ALA A 100 27.99 16.01 41.64
CA ALA A 100 28.65 16.88 42.61
C ALA A 100 28.04 18.29 42.65
N GLU A 101 27.74 18.89 41.50
CA GLU A 101 27.04 20.19 41.42
C GLU A 101 25.62 20.08 42.01
N LEU A 102 24.91 18.99 41.74
CA LEU A 102 23.55 18.76 42.24
C LEU A 102 23.54 18.53 43.76
N ALA A 103 24.54 17.81 44.29
CA ALA A 103 24.74 17.68 45.73
C ALA A 103 25.05 19.04 46.38
N MET A 104 25.89 19.87 45.75
CA MET A 104 26.21 21.21 46.26
C MET A 104 24.99 22.14 46.22
N LEU A 105 24.16 22.08 45.18
CA LEU A 105 22.90 22.81 45.11
C LEU A 105 21.90 22.29 46.16
N GLY A 106 21.87 20.98 46.38
CA GLY A 106 21.09 20.36 47.45
C GLY A 106 21.50 20.89 48.82
N ASP A 107 22.80 20.97 49.09
CA ASP A 107 23.35 21.54 50.31
C ASP A 107 23.11 23.06 50.40
N GLU A 108 23.14 23.81 49.29
CA GLU A 108 22.81 25.24 49.25
C GLU A 108 21.32 25.50 49.52
N LEU A 109 20.44 24.65 49.01
CA LEU A 109 19.00 24.68 49.31
C LEU A 109 18.69 24.23 50.74
N ASP A 110 19.42 23.25 51.28
CA ASP A 110 19.29 22.73 52.65
C ASP A 110 19.86 23.72 53.70
N LEU A 111 20.93 24.45 53.35
CA LEU A 111 21.44 25.57 54.15
C LEU A 111 20.60 26.84 54.01
N GLY A 112 19.71 26.89 53.00
CA GLY A 112 18.73 27.92 52.74
C GLY A 112 17.33 27.61 53.29
N GLU A 113 17.21 26.70 54.27
CA GLU A 113 15.95 26.32 54.92
C GLU A 113 15.37 27.45 55.80
N THR A 114 15.18 28.65 55.25
CA THR A 114 14.56 29.74 56.01
C THR A 114 13.61 30.66 55.27
N ASP A 115 13.22 30.46 54.00
CA ASP A 115 12.09 31.26 53.48
C ASP A 115 11.42 30.82 52.16
N THR A 116 11.27 29.53 51.85
CA THR A 116 10.36 29.13 50.76
C THR A 116 8.90 29.12 51.21
N ASN A 117 8.36 30.31 51.50
CA ASN A 117 6.91 30.60 51.56
C ASN A 117 6.16 30.31 50.25
N TYR A 118 6.83 29.76 49.23
CA TYR A 118 6.26 29.39 47.94
C TYR A 118 5.09 28.40 48.05
N LEU A 119 5.13 27.48 49.02
CA LEU A 119 4.03 26.55 49.25
C LEU A 119 2.83 27.22 49.95
N ASP A 120 3.07 28.22 50.80
CA ASP A 120 2.02 28.92 51.54
C ASP A 120 1.30 29.99 50.68
N GLU A 121 2.04 30.61 49.75
CA GLU A 121 1.47 31.52 48.74
C GLU A 121 0.66 30.78 47.67
N ALA A 122 1.06 29.55 47.30
CA ALA A 122 0.26 28.68 46.44
C ALA A 122 -1.05 28.21 47.11
N LEU A 123 -1.05 28.02 48.43
CA LEU A 123 -2.24 27.66 49.22
C LEU A 123 -3.15 28.86 49.51
N SER A 124 -2.62 30.08 49.46
CA SER A 124 -3.36 31.34 49.66
C SER A 124 -3.94 31.94 48.36
N ALA A 125 -3.67 31.33 47.21
CA ALA A 125 -4.23 31.74 45.93
C ALA A 125 -5.77 31.60 45.94
N PRO A 126 -6.54 32.60 45.47
CA PRO A 126 -7.99 32.48 45.35
C PRO A 126 -8.35 31.26 44.49
N GLY A 127 -9.22 30.39 45.00
CA GLY A 127 -9.62 29.17 44.30
C GLY A 127 -10.10 29.45 42.87
N VAL A 128 -9.63 28.65 41.91
CA VAL A 128 -10.02 28.75 40.50
C VAL A 128 -11.55 28.79 40.38
N PRO A 129 -12.11 29.66 39.51
CA PRO A 129 -13.56 29.79 39.38
C PRO A 129 -14.18 28.44 38.98
N ALA A 130 -15.08 27.92 39.81
CA ALA A 130 -15.76 26.64 39.63
C ALA A 130 -16.81 26.62 38.51
N SER A 131 -16.81 27.61 37.61
CA SER A 131 -17.63 27.55 36.41
C SER A 131 -16.89 26.75 35.34
N LYS A 132 -17.31 25.50 35.11
CA LYS A 132 -16.95 24.79 33.87
C LYS A 132 -17.19 25.76 32.70
N PRO A 133 -16.22 25.95 31.78
CA PRO A 133 -16.46 26.74 30.60
C PRO A 133 -17.61 26.08 29.84
N THR A 134 -18.73 26.78 29.76
CA THR A 134 -19.89 26.33 29.00
C THR A 134 -19.47 26.28 27.54
N SER A 135 -19.27 25.06 27.02
CA SER A 135 -19.31 24.67 25.62
C SER A 135 -19.31 25.86 24.65
N SER A 136 -18.12 26.28 24.21
CA SER A 136 -18.03 27.04 22.98
C SER A 136 -18.47 26.12 21.86
N LYS A 137 -19.66 26.37 21.33
CA LYS A 137 -20.02 25.98 19.96
C LYS A 137 -18.95 26.55 19.04
N VAL A 138 -17.95 25.74 18.70
CA VAL A 138 -17.10 25.98 17.54
C VAL A 138 -17.91 25.61 16.30
N ALA A 139 -17.74 26.44 15.28
CA ALA A 139 -18.51 26.42 14.04
C ALA A 139 -18.56 25.02 13.42
N ASP A 140 -19.71 24.71 12.81
CA ASP A 140 -20.01 23.47 12.09
C ASP A 140 -20.35 22.24 12.97
N GLY A 141 -21.44 22.34 13.74
CA GLY A 141 -22.44 21.27 13.97
C GLY A 141 -22.04 19.88 14.52
N LEU A 142 -20.77 19.55 14.68
CA LEU A 142 -20.32 18.26 15.18
C LEU A 142 -20.28 18.27 16.71
N GLU A 143 -21.00 17.33 17.32
CA GLU A 143 -20.86 17.10 18.76
C GLU A 143 -19.47 16.55 19.06
N VAL A 144 -18.74 17.25 19.93
CA VAL A 144 -17.47 16.79 20.48
C VAL A 144 -17.71 16.12 21.84
N ASP A 145 -16.89 15.12 22.16
CA ASP A 145 -16.88 14.50 23.49
C ASP A 145 -16.11 15.35 24.52
N GLU A 146 -16.03 14.86 25.76
CA GLU A 146 -15.37 15.55 26.88
C GLU A 146 -13.84 15.68 26.70
N PHE A 147 -13.26 15.03 25.69
CA PHE A 147 -11.86 15.16 25.29
C PHE A 147 -11.67 16.08 24.07
N GLY A 148 -12.76 16.68 23.56
CA GLY A 148 -12.72 17.57 22.40
C GLY A 148 -12.58 16.84 21.06
N LEU A 149 -12.82 15.53 21.03
CA LEU A 149 -12.77 14.73 19.81
C LEU A 149 -14.16 14.67 19.14
N PRO A 150 -14.26 14.64 17.79
CA PRO A 150 -15.53 14.51 17.10
C PRO A 150 -16.18 13.15 17.36
N LYS A 151 -17.46 13.13 17.77
CA LYS A 151 -18.20 11.88 17.92
C LYS A 151 -18.50 11.28 16.54
N ILE A 152 -17.97 10.09 16.28
CA ILE A 152 -18.26 9.32 15.06
C ILE A 152 -19.61 8.63 15.26
N PRO A 153 -20.58 8.74 14.32
CA PRO A 153 -21.83 7.98 14.42
C PRO A 153 -21.53 6.47 14.29
N ALA A 154 -22.16 5.67 15.16
CA ALA A 154 -22.08 4.20 15.15
C ALA A 154 -22.80 3.57 13.95
#